data_AF-A0A5D6WLL1-F1
#
_entry.id   AF-A0A5D6WLL1-F1
#
_cell.length_a   1.000
_cell.length_b   1.000
_cell.length_c   1.000
_cell.angle_alpha   90.00
_cell.angle_beta   90.00
_cell.angle_gamma   90.00
#
_symmetry.space_group_name_H-M   'P 1'
#
loop_
_entity.id
_entity.type
_entity.pdbx_description
1 polymer ?
#
loop_
_entity_poly.entity_id
_entity_poly.type
_entity_poly.pdbx_seq_one_letter_code
_entity_poly.pdbx_strand_id
1 'polypeptide(L)'
;MADQAREYFRYYGETIEGGKKLLLDTFDLYSNHSALPMHTVGEDGAAVDFVLDREIKKLLHSLETAVSDSSLRQGYQMINLMLAAFCLRKYKPLKLLHLGGRTSTGFLGFCQLLPKFHPDNRMYWLTPTCREERADCICMTMPFEELLLPQKTFDLIVLDDTDEYLLPSLKEQLWLSLRPEGQLILLSRRREMQQVFSGKGAETYLAGEGWTVSQSTISAAEHEAMAADTWDSAVKTIQQEAIERIQLVQREVTVEGADIDALLQLADEAEQFVLLIYASLPSLEVKYLANEWKRALLDYRLGWGQVDKIQQSGNALLLELQIA
;
A
#
# COMPACT_ATOMS: atom_id res chain seq x y z
N MET A 1 -42.13 15.26 1.40
CA MET A 1 -42.33 14.11 0.50
C MET A 1 -41.07 13.79 -0.32
N ALA A 2 -40.40 14.76 -0.96
CA ALA A 2 -39.14 14.51 -1.69
C ALA A 2 -37.99 13.99 -0.80
N ASP A 3 -37.77 14.59 0.38
CA ASP A 3 -36.70 14.15 1.29
C ASP A 3 -36.95 12.77 1.91
N GLN A 4 -38.22 12.43 2.17
CA GLN A 4 -38.60 11.10 2.65
C GLN A 4 -38.43 10.01 1.58
N ALA A 5 -38.61 10.35 0.31
CA ALA A 5 -38.35 9.42 -0.80
C ALA A 5 -36.85 9.21 -1.03
N ARG A 6 -36.01 10.24 -0.78
CA ARG A 6 -34.56 10.14 -0.91
C ARG A 6 -33.92 9.22 0.12
N GLU A 7 -34.48 9.15 1.34
CA GLU A 7 -34.01 8.20 2.37
C GLU A 7 -34.06 6.73 1.92
N TYR A 8 -34.94 6.36 0.99
CA TYR A 8 -35.01 5.00 0.45
C TYR A 8 -33.75 4.57 -0.34
N PHE A 9 -32.99 5.55 -0.84
CA PHE A 9 -31.78 5.36 -1.66
C PHE A 9 -30.49 5.54 -0.86
N ARG A 10 -30.61 5.82 0.45
CA ARG A 10 -29.47 6.12 1.32
C ARG A 10 -29.19 4.94 2.25
N TYR A 11 -27.93 4.55 2.26
CA TYR A 11 -27.40 3.49 3.10
C TYR A 11 -26.47 4.11 4.14
N TYR A 12 -26.64 3.72 5.40
CA TYR A 12 -25.90 4.28 6.52
C TYR A 12 -25.15 3.21 7.31
N GLY A 13 -24.01 3.58 7.87
CA GLY A 13 -23.25 2.82 8.84
C GLY A 13 -23.31 3.46 10.21
N GLU A 14 -23.26 2.65 11.26
CA GLU A 14 -23.15 3.13 12.63
C GLU A 14 -21.70 3.40 12.99
N THR A 15 -21.38 4.58 13.51
CA THR A 15 -20.02 4.95 13.88
C THR A 15 -19.67 4.49 15.30
N ILE A 16 -18.37 4.26 15.57
CA ILE A 16 -17.91 3.88 16.92
C ILE A 16 -18.17 4.96 17.99
N GLU A 17 -18.34 6.21 17.58
CA GLU A 17 -18.63 7.35 18.46
C GLU A 17 -20.13 7.48 18.81
N GLY A 18 -20.96 6.62 18.22
CA GLY A 18 -22.42 6.71 18.31
C GLY A 18 -22.97 7.69 17.26
N GLY A 19 -23.78 7.17 16.35
CA GLY A 19 -24.37 7.95 15.27
C GLY A 19 -24.44 7.17 13.96
N LYS A 20 -25.19 7.71 12.99
CA LYS A 20 -25.29 7.14 11.65
C LYS A 20 -24.62 8.08 10.66
N LYS A 21 -23.80 7.52 9.77
CA LYS A 21 -23.15 8.27 8.69
C LYS A 21 -23.40 7.58 7.35
N LEU A 22 -23.60 8.40 6.32
CA LEU A 22 -23.95 7.95 4.99
C LEU A 22 -22.78 7.19 4.37
N LEU A 23 -23.03 5.95 3.94
CA LEU A 23 -22.08 5.11 3.20
C LEU A 23 -22.27 5.25 1.70
N LEU A 24 -23.52 5.31 1.24
CA LEU A 24 -23.89 5.39 -0.17
C LEU A 24 -25.25 6.09 -0.33
N ASP A 25 -25.33 7.05 -1.24
CA ASP A 25 -26.59 7.55 -1.79
C ASP A 25 -26.66 7.09 -3.26
N THR A 26 -27.51 6.11 -3.56
CA THR A 26 -27.65 5.60 -4.94
C THR A 26 -28.33 6.60 -5.86
N PHE A 27 -28.91 7.66 -5.31
CA PHE A 27 -29.45 8.77 -6.09
C PHE A 27 -28.35 9.68 -6.64
N ASP A 28 -27.17 9.71 -6.01
CA ASP A 28 -26.04 10.55 -6.46
C ASP A 28 -25.48 10.12 -7.83
N LEU A 29 -25.77 8.89 -8.28
CA LEU A 29 -25.50 8.47 -9.66
C LEU A 29 -26.24 9.38 -10.67
N TYR A 30 -27.51 9.71 -10.40
CA TYR A 30 -28.37 10.44 -11.35
C TYR A 30 -28.06 11.93 -11.39
N SER A 31 -27.40 12.46 -10.36
CA SER A 31 -26.86 13.83 -10.34
C SER A 31 -25.43 13.90 -10.90
N ASN A 32 -24.73 12.75 -11.04
CA ASN A 32 -23.39 12.70 -11.61
C ASN A 32 -23.44 12.34 -13.11
N HIS A 33 -23.45 13.35 -13.97
CA HIS A 33 -23.42 13.22 -15.44
C HIS A 33 -22.23 12.43 -16.00
N SER A 34 -21.25 12.06 -15.18
CA SER A 34 -20.11 11.23 -15.58
C SER A 34 -20.42 9.73 -15.55
N ALA A 35 -21.40 9.26 -14.76
CA ALA A 35 -21.69 7.83 -14.55
C ALA A 35 -22.61 7.18 -15.62
N LEU A 36 -22.51 7.69 -16.85
CA LEU A 36 -23.35 7.41 -18.02
C LEU A 36 -23.63 5.92 -18.37
N PRO A 37 -22.73 4.94 -18.18
CA PRO A 37 -22.97 3.58 -18.68
C PRO A 37 -24.04 2.77 -17.93
N MET A 38 -24.37 3.13 -16.69
CA MET A 38 -25.42 2.45 -15.92
C MET A 38 -26.84 2.84 -16.35
N HIS A 39 -26.98 3.91 -17.16
CA HIS A 39 -28.26 4.37 -17.70
C HIS A 39 -28.72 3.60 -18.94
N THR A 40 -27.83 2.91 -19.65
CA THR A 40 -28.14 2.24 -20.93
C THR A 40 -28.75 0.85 -20.79
N VAL A 41 -29.21 0.45 -19.60
CA VAL A 41 -29.97 -0.80 -19.42
C VAL A 41 -31.47 -0.48 -19.48
N GLY A 42 -32.01 -0.45 -20.71
CA GLY A 42 -33.45 -0.47 -20.97
C GLY A 42 -33.93 0.68 -21.86
N GLU A 43 -33.99 0.45 -23.18
CA GLU A 43 -34.55 1.37 -24.19
C GLU A 43 -36.09 1.49 -24.17
N ASP A 44 -36.77 1.09 -23.10
CA ASP A 44 -38.22 1.20 -23.01
C ASP A 44 -38.58 2.30 -22.00
N GLY A 45 -38.74 3.53 -22.51
CA GLY A 45 -38.97 4.77 -21.77
C GLY A 45 -40.27 4.87 -20.94
N ALA A 46 -40.61 3.84 -20.17
CA ALA A 46 -41.78 3.77 -19.30
C ALA A 46 -41.47 3.66 -17.79
N ALA A 47 -40.21 3.51 -17.38
CA ALA A 47 -39.81 3.64 -15.99
C ALA A 47 -38.43 4.27 -15.90
N VAL A 48 -38.28 5.32 -15.08
CA VAL A 48 -36.95 5.75 -14.61
C VAL A 48 -36.44 4.62 -13.73
N ASP A 49 -35.79 3.64 -14.35
CA ASP A 49 -35.40 2.41 -13.67
C ASP A 49 -34.23 2.76 -12.75
N PHE A 50 -34.38 2.57 -11.43
CA PHE A 50 -33.34 2.86 -10.45
C PHE A 50 -32.25 1.77 -10.49
N VAL A 51 -31.57 1.61 -11.63
CA VAL A 51 -30.73 0.46 -11.96
C VAL A 51 -29.66 0.22 -10.90
N LEU A 52 -28.95 1.26 -10.46
CA LEU A 52 -27.95 1.13 -9.40
C LEU A 52 -28.55 0.60 -8.10
N ASP A 53 -29.65 1.20 -7.63
CA ASP A 53 -30.30 0.81 -6.39
C ASP A 53 -30.75 -0.66 -6.44
N ARG A 54 -31.30 -1.09 -7.57
CA ARG A 54 -31.67 -2.49 -7.81
C ARG A 54 -30.45 -3.42 -7.74
N GLU A 55 -29.35 -3.06 -8.40
CA GLU A 55 -28.13 -3.88 -8.39
C GLU A 55 -27.48 -3.92 -7.00
N ILE A 56 -27.49 -2.81 -6.26
CA ILE A 56 -27.03 -2.77 -4.86
C ILE A 56 -27.92 -3.64 -3.97
N LYS A 57 -29.24 -3.60 -4.12
CA LYS A 57 -30.14 -4.48 -3.34
C LYS A 57 -29.93 -5.96 -3.65
N LYS A 58 -29.74 -6.31 -4.93
CA LYS A 58 -29.38 -7.68 -5.33
C LYS A 58 -28.05 -8.11 -4.71
N LEU A 59 -27.05 -7.22 -4.74
CA LEU A 59 -25.75 -7.46 -4.12
C LEU A 59 -25.89 -7.70 -2.62
N LEU A 60 -26.56 -6.80 -1.89
CA LEU A 60 -26.75 -6.93 -0.44
C LEU A 60 -27.50 -8.21 -0.07
N HIS A 61 -28.54 -8.57 -0.83
CA HIS A 61 -29.28 -9.82 -0.63
C HIS A 61 -28.41 -11.05 -0.93
N SER A 62 -27.56 -10.99 -1.96
CA SER A 62 -26.63 -12.09 -2.26
C SER A 62 -25.63 -12.31 -1.12
N LEU A 63 -25.17 -11.25 -0.45
CA LEU A 63 -24.28 -11.36 0.71
C LEU A 63 -24.93 -12.05 1.91
N GLU A 64 -26.24 -11.87 2.11
CA GLU A 64 -26.99 -12.57 3.18
C GLU A 64 -26.93 -14.09 3.04
N THR A 65 -26.87 -14.58 1.80
CA THR A 65 -26.84 -16.02 1.49
C THR A 65 -25.41 -16.55 1.30
N ALA A 66 -24.51 -15.74 0.74
CA ALA A 66 -23.14 -16.16 0.40
C ALA A 66 -22.16 -16.11 1.58
N VAL A 67 -22.41 -15.23 2.57
CA VAL A 67 -21.56 -15.13 3.76
C VAL A 67 -22.19 -15.97 4.88
N SER A 68 -21.63 -17.16 5.10
CA SER A 68 -22.11 -18.10 6.12
C SER A 68 -21.93 -17.56 7.54
N ASP A 69 -20.86 -16.80 7.78
CA ASP A 69 -20.58 -16.16 9.06
C ASP A 69 -21.41 -14.88 9.21
N SER A 70 -22.46 -14.95 10.04
CA SER A 70 -23.33 -13.80 10.31
C SER A 70 -22.61 -12.61 10.92
N SER A 71 -21.49 -12.84 11.64
CA SER A 71 -20.69 -11.79 12.26
C SER A 71 -20.00 -10.88 11.24
N LEU A 72 -19.74 -11.39 10.03
CA LEU A 72 -19.02 -10.68 8.97
C LEU A 72 -19.93 -10.01 7.94
N ARG A 73 -21.22 -10.38 7.89
CA ARG A 73 -22.17 -9.91 6.88
C ARG A 73 -22.25 -8.40 6.83
N GLN A 74 -22.41 -7.75 7.98
CA GLN A 74 -22.53 -6.30 8.05
C GLN A 74 -21.23 -5.62 7.61
N GLY A 75 -20.06 -6.16 7.98
CA GLY A 75 -18.76 -5.68 7.51
C GLY A 75 -18.65 -5.70 5.99
N TYR A 76 -18.92 -6.84 5.36
CA TYR A 76 -18.90 -6.93 3.90
C TYR A 76 -19.93 -6.04 3.23
N GLN A 77 -21.15 -5.94 3.76
CA GLN A 77 -22.16 -5.02 3.24
C GLN A 77 -21.65 -3.57 3.24
N MET A 78 -21.07 -3.10 4.35
CA MET A 78 -20.51 -1.75 4.44
C MET A 78 -19.40 -1.51 3.42
N ILE A 79 -18.47 -2.45 3.29
CA ILE A 79 -17.36 -2.31 2.34
C ILE A 79 -17.88 -2.26 0.90
N ASN A 80 -18.81 -3.15 0.53
CA ASN A 80 -19.43 -3.16 -0.80
C ASN A 80 -20.13 -1.83 -1.12
N LEU A 81 -20.81 -1.24 -0.13
CA LEU A 81 -21.44 0.08 -0.26
C LEU A 81 -20.40 1.19 -0.44
N MET A 82 -19.31 1.18 0.36
CA MET A 82 -18.22 2.15 0.24
C MET A 82 -17.50 2.05 -1.11
N LEU A 83 -17.31 0.84 -1.64
CA LEU A 83 -16.73 0.62 -2.96
C LEU A 83 -17.63 1.17 -4.07
N ALA A 84 -18.94 0.91 -3.99
CA ALA A 84 -19.90 1.49 -4.91
C ALA A 84 -19.84 3.03 -4.85
N ALA A 85 -19.85 3.61 -3.65
CA ALA A 85 -19.75 5.05 -3.46
C ALA A 85 -18.45 5.63 -4.06
N PHE A 86 -17.32 4.92 -3.93
CA PHE A 86 -16.06 5.32 -4.54
C PHE A 86 -16.13 5.30 -6.08
N CYS A 87 -16.71 4.24 -6.66
CA CYS A 87 -16.87 4.11 -8.10
C CYS A 87 -17.78 5.19 -8.70
N LEU A 88 -18.70 5.75 -7.91
CA LEU A 88 -19.61 6.81 -8.33
C LEU A 88 -18.98 8.21 -8.37
N ARG A 89 -17.81 8.42 -7.75
CA ARG A 89 -17.20 9.76 -7.66
C ARG A 89 -16.82 10.32 -9.03
N LYS A 90 -16.18 9.49 -9.85
CA LYS A 90 -15.65 9.90 -11.15
C LYS A 90 -15.63 8.73 -12.12
N TYR A 91 -16.09 8.97 -13.35
CA TYR A 91 -15.97 8.01 -14.43
C TYR A 91 -14.55 7.97 -14.96
N LYS A 92 -13.80 6.96 -14.54
CA LYS A 92 -12.45 6.63 -15.01
C LYS A 92 -12.20 5.13 -14.77
N PRO A 93 -11.24 4.52 -15.48
CA PRO A 93 -10.73 3.21 -15.10
C PRO A 93 -10.15 3.24 -13.68
N LEU A 94 -10.63 2.35 -12.82
CA LEU A 94 -10.17 2.19 -11.45
C LEU A 94 -9.38 0.88 -11.30
N LYS A 95 -8.28 0.95 -10.55
CA LYS A 95 -7.53 -0.23 -10.09
C LYS A 95 -7.77 -0.40 -8.59
N LEU A 96 -8.41 -1.50 -8.23
CA LEU A 96 -8.74 -1.84 -6.85
C LEU A 96 -7.88 -3.02 -6.40
N LEU A 97 -7.33 -2.95 -5.20
CA LEU A 97 -6.62 -4.06 -4.56
C LEU A 97 -7.42 -4.55 -3.36
N HIS A 98 -7.64 -5.85 -3.27
CA HIS A 98 -8.17 -6.53 -2.09
C HIS A 98 -7.05 -7.42 -1.54
N LEU A 99 -6.71 -7.23 -0.26
CA LEU A 99 -5.62 -7.93 0.41
C LEU A 99 -6.19 -8.72 1.59
N GLY A 100 -6.00 -10.04 1.57
CA GLY A 100 -6.45 -10.95 2.63
C GLY A 100 -7.84 -11.52 2.39
N GLY A 101 -8.49 -11.94 3.47
CA GLY A 101 -9.84 -12.48 3.49
C GLY A 101 -9.93 -14.00 3.50
N ARG A 102 -10.75 -14.54 4.41
CA ARG A 102 -11.01 -15.99 4.55
C ARG A 102 -11.80 -16.60 3.41
N THR A 103 -12.70 -15.80 2.83
CA THR A 103 -13.67 -16.27 1.84
C THR A 103 -13.87 -15.20 0.79
N SER A 104 -13.69 -15.59 -0.46
CA SER A 104 -13.92 -14.71 -1.61
C SER A 104 -15.35 -14.16 -1.63
N THR A 105 -16.32 -14.89 -1.05
CA THR A 105 -17.77 -14.67 -1.08
C THR A 105 -18.25 -13.28 -0.67
N GLY A 106 -17.58 -12.63 0.30
CA GLY A 106 -17.95 -11.27 0.73
C GLY A 106 -17.74 -10.18 -0.34
N PHE A 107 -16.92 -10.47 -1.34
CA PHE A 107 -16.49 -9.53 -2.39
C PHE A 107 -16.86 -9.96 -3.82
N LEU A 108 -17.26 -11.23 -4.03
CA LEU A 108 -17.58 -11.74 -5.37
C LEU A 108 -18.69 -10.96 -6.04
N GLY A 109 -19.73 -10.63 -5.28
CA GLY A 109 -20.86 -9.87 -5.82
C GLY A 109 -20.43 -8.50 -6.36
N PHE A 110 -19.44 -7.85 -5.74
CA PHE A 110 -18.94 -6.57 -6.22
C PHE A 110 -18.13 -6.70 -7.50
N CYS A 111 -17.33 -7.76 -7.66
CA CYS A 111 -16.50 -7.98 -8.84
C CYS A 111 -17.35 -8.04 -10.12
N GLN A 112 -18.57 -8.60 -10.03
CA GLN A 112 -19.53 -8.62 -11.14
C GLN A 112 -20.16 -7.26 -11.44
N LEU A 113 -20.25 -6.38 -10.44
CA LEU A 113 -20.77 -5.02 -10.57
C LEU A 113 -19.71 -4.06 -11.12
N LEU A 114 -18.44 -4.30 -10.81
CA LEU A 114 -17.33 -3.41 -11.10
C LEU A 114 -17.22 -2.99 -12.58
N PRO A 115 -17.36 -3.89 -13.58
CA PRO A 115 -17.36 -3.52 -15.01
C PRO A 115 -18.55 -2.64 -15.43
N LYS A 116 -19.67 -2.66 -14.68
CA LYS A 116 -20.84 -1.82 -14.97
C LYS A 116 -20.58 -0.34 -14.67
N PHE A 117 -19.67 -0.04 -13.76
CA PHE A 117 -19.21 1.34 -13.52
C PHE A 117 -18.26 1.82 -14.62
N HIS A 118 -17.33 0.98 -15.05
CA HIS A 118 -16.43 1.23 -16.19
C HIS A 118 -15.83 -0.12 -16.67
N PRO A 119 -15.82 -0.43 -17.99
CA PRO A 119 -15.37 -1.72 -18.51
C PRO A 119 -13.88 -2.03 -18.21
N ASP A 120 -13.05 -0.98 -18.11
CA ASP A 120 -11.63 -1.10 -17.77
C ASP A 120 -11.32 -1.13 -16.27
N ASN A 121 -12.33 -1.17 -15.40
CA ASN A 121 -12.07 -1.39 -13.98
C ASN A 121 -11.41 -2.76 -13.76
N ARG A 122 -10.46 -2.82 -12.83
CA ARG A 122 -9.73 -4.05 -12.47
C ARG A 122 -9.69 -4.22 -10.96
N MET A 123 -9.99 -5.43 -10.51
CA MET A 123 -9.80 -5.86 -9.13
C MET A 123 -8.65 -6.87 -9.09
N TYR A 124 -7.68 -6.60 -8.21
CA TYR A 124 -6.59 -7.51 -7.88
C TYR A 124 -6.85 -8.05 -6.49
N TRP A 125 -6.90 -9.37 -6.33
CA TRP A 125 -7.07 -10.01 -5.04
C TRP A 125 -5.79 -10.78 -4.69
N LEU A 126 -5.15 -10.39 -3.59
CA LEU A 126 -3.93 -10.99 -3.09
C LEU A 126 -4.22 -11.63 -1.73
N THR A 127 -3.90 -12.92 -1.60
CA THR A 127 -4.18 -13.69 -0.37
C THR A 127 -3.11 -14.76 -0.18
N PRO A 128 -2.72 -15.10 1.07
CA PRO A 128 -1.74 -16.14 1.31
C PRO A 128 -2.31 -17.55 1.13
N THR A 129 -3.63 -17.72 1.12
CA THR A 129 -4.26 -19.05 1.26
C THR A 129 -5.11 -19.51 0.08
N CYS A 130 -5.64 -18.60 -0.75
CA CYS A 130 -6.55 -18.99 -1.83
C CYS A 130 -5.84 -19.22 -3.17
N ARG A 131 -6.25 -20.27 -3.90
CA ARG A 131 -5.83 -20.63 -5.27
C ARG A 131 -7.03 -20.72 -6.22
N GLU A 132 -7.97 -19.79 -6.13
CA GLU A 132 -9.11 -19.74 -7.06
C GLU A 132 -8.76 -18.87 -8.28
N GLU A 133 -8.74 -19.48 -9.47
CA GLU A 133 -8.75 -18.74 -10.73
C GLU A 133 -10.15 -18.20 -11.00
N ARG A 134 -10.26 -16.91 -11.33
CA ARG A 134 -11.54 -16.25 -11.58
C ARG A 134 -11.46 -15.33 -12.79
N ALA A 135 -12.57 -15.18 -13.50
CA ALA A 135 -12.65 -14.35 -14.70
C ALA A 135 -12.95 -12.87 -14.39
N ASP A 136 -13.53 -12.59 -13.22
CA ASP A 136 -14.01 -11.29 -12.76
C ASP A 136 -13.01 -10.55 -11.86
N CYS A 137 -11.92 -11.19 -11.43
CA CYS A 137 -10.80 -10.56 -10.74
C CYS A 137 -9.47 -11.28 -11.02
N ILE A 138 -8.36 -10.56 -10.84
CA ILE A 138 -7.01 -11.14 -10.93
C ILE A 138 -6.63 -11.62 -9.52
N CYS A 139 -6.68 -12.93 -9.29
CA CYS A 139 -6.34 -13.54 -8.02
C CYS A 139 -4.90 -14.05 -8.03
N MET A 140 -4.10 -13.74 -6.99
CA MET A 140 -2.75 -14.27 -6.84
C MET A 140 -2.50 -14.70 -5.39
N THR A 141 -1.95 -15.91 -5.23
CA THR A 141 -1.47 -16.39 -3.95
C THR A 141 -0.12 -15.75 -3.64
N MET A 142 0.00 -15.02 -2.53
CA MET A 142 1.20 -14.28 -2.16
C MET A 142 1.41 -14.28 -0.64
N PRO A 143 2.56 -14.75 -0.12
CA PRO A 143 2.98 -14.49 1.25
C PRO A 143 3.13 -12.98 1.47
N PHE A 144 2.53 -12.44 2.52
CA PHE A 144 2.53 -11.00 2.73
C PHE A 144 3.90 -10.47 3.15
N GLU A 145 4.75 -11.31 3.73
CA GLU A 145 6.14 -10.99 4.08
C GLU A 145 6.99 -10.63 2.85
N GLU A 146 6.64 -11.18 1.68
CA GLU A 146 7.35 -10.99 0.41
C GLU A 146 6.60 -10.06 -0.55
N LEU A 147 5.48 -9.48 -0.11
CA LEU A 147 4.64 -8.67 -0.97
C LEU A 147 5.40 -7.42 -1.40
N LEU A 148 5.53 -7.20 -2.70
CA LEU A 148 6.04 -5.97 -3.30
C LEU A 148 4.94 -5.33 -4.17
N LEU A 149 4.56 -4.10 -3.85
CA LEU A 149 3.51 -3.36 -4.54
C LEU A 149 4.10 -2.15 -5.27
N PRO A 150 3.65 -1.90 -6.51
CA PRO A 150 4.05 -0.69 -7.21
C PRO A 150 3.45 0.55 -6.54
N GLN A 151 4.25 1.61 -6.43
CA GLN A 151 3.77 2.89 -5.90
C GLN A 151 2.73 3.54 -6.82
N LYS A 152 1.82 4.35 -6.25
CA LYS A 152 0.84 5.19 -6.97
C LYS A 152 0.01 4.45 -8.03
N THR A 153 -0.32 3.18 -7.78
CA THR A 153 -0.98 2.31 -8.76
C THR A 153 -2.47 2.13 -8.50
N PHE A 154 -2.88 1.94 -7.25
CA PHE A 154 -4.25 1.60 -6.89
C PHE A 154 -5.04 2.87 -6.53
N ASP A 155 -6.29 2.94 -6.99
CA ASP A 155 -7.21 4.00 -6.60
C ASP A 155 -7.85 3.70 -5.23
N LEU A 156 -8.01 2.41 -4.90
CA LEU A 156 -8.57 1.96 -3.63
C LEU A 156 -7.94 0.61 -3.21
N ILE A 157 -7.64 0.48 -1.92
CA ILE A 157 -7.18 -0.76 -1.29
C ILE A 157 -8.17 -1.17 -0.20
N VAL A 158 -8.57 -2.44 -0.22
CA VAL A 158 -9.33 -3.10 0.84
C VAL A 158 -8.40 -4.05 1.56
N LEU A 159 -8.26 -3.84 2.86
CA LEU A 159 -7.59 -4.74 3.78
C LEU A 159 -8.65 -5.57 4.49
N ASP A 160 -8.63 -6.87 4.26
CA ASP A 160 -9.56 -7.83 4.81
C ASP A 160 -8.83 -8.71 5.83
N ASP A 161 -8.94 -8.33 7.10
CA ASP A 161 -8.27 -8.99 8.21
C ASP A 161 -9.03 -10.21 8.73
N THR A 162 -9.99 -10.75 7.97
CA THR A 162 -10.80 -11.87 8.45
C THR A 162 -10.00 -13.16 8.59
N ASP A 163 -8.92 -13.30 7.84
CA ASP A 163 -7.98 -14.43 7.89
C ASP A 163 -6.81 -14.19 8.86
N GLU A 164 -6.70 -12.98 9.41
CA GLU A 164 -5.69 -12.53 10.38
C GLU A 164 -4.23 -12.60 9.88
N TYR A 165 -4.02 -12.68 8.56
CA TYR A 165 -2.68 -12.69 7.97
C TYR A 165 -2.08 -11.31 7.72
N LEU A 166 -2.85 -10.22 7.83
CA LEU A 166 -2.32 -8.88 7.63
C LEU A 166 -1.20 -8.57 8.64
N LEU A 167 -0.13 -7.95 8.14
CA LEU A 167 1.06 -7.61 8.93
C LEU A 167 1.18 -6.08 9.10
N PRO A 168 1.49 -5.56 10.31
CA PRO A 168 1.67 -4.13 10.52
C PRO A 168 2.72 -3.49 9.59
N SER A 169 3.76 -4.25 9.25
CA SER A 169 4.88 -3.82 8.41
C SER A 169 4.47 -3.40 7.01
N LEU A 170 3.30 -3.85 6.52
CA LEU A 170 2.80 -3.50 5.19
C LEU A 170 2.30 -2.06 5.07
N LYS A 171 2.13 -1.35 6.20
CA LYS A 171 1.53 -0.02 6.26
C LYS A 171 2.09 0.93 5.20
N GLU A 172 3.38 1.19 5.23
CA GLU A 172 4.00 2.20 4.37
C GLU A 172 3.85 1.85 2.90
N GLN A 173 4.13 0.59 2.54
CA GLN A 173 4.00 0.11 1.18
C GLN A 173 2.56 0.18 0.66
N LEU A 174 1.56 -0.19 1.47
CA LEU A 174 0.16 -0.11 1.06
C LEU A 174 -0.27 1.34 0.83
N TRP A 175 0.09 2.24 1.74
CA TRP A 175 -0.18 3.67 1.58
C TRP A 175 0.54 4.29 0.38
N LEU A 176 1.78 3.91 0.11
CA LEU A 176 2.53 4.38 -1.06
C LEU A 176 2.00 3.80 -2.37
N SER A 177 1.41 2.60 -2.33
CA SER A 177 0.79 1.96 -3.50
C SER A 177 -0.54 2.62 -3.92
N LEU A 178 -1.18 3.35 -3.02
CA LEU A 178 -2.31 4.22 -3.36
C LEU A 178 -1.86 5.39 -4.21
N ARG A 179 -2.70 5.78 -5.16
CA ARG A 179 -2.61 7.08 -5.84
C ARG A 179 -2.86 8.21 -4.84
N PRO A 180 -2.36 9.43 -5.10
CA PRO A 180 -2.82 10.61 -4.37
C PRO A 180 -4.35 10.67 -4.36
N GLU A 181 -4.94 10.97 -3.20
CA GLU A 181 -6.39 10.94 -2.95
C GLU A 181 -7.04 9.53 -3.03
N GLY A 182 -6.22 8.49 -3.03
CA GLY A 182 -6.66 7.10 -2.96
C GLY A 182 -7.23 6.74 -1.58
N GLN A 183 -8.02 5.67 -1.54
CA GLN A 183 -8.69 5.23 -0.31
C GLN A 183 -8.23 3.88 0.19
N LEU A 184 -8.13 3.75 1.50
CA LEU A 184 -7.89 2.50 2.21
C LEU A 184 -9.13 2.17 3.05
N ILE A 185 -9.67 0.96 2.88
CA ILE A 185 -10.76 0.42 3.69
C ILE A 185 -10.23 -0.79 4.46
N LEU A 186 -10.35 -0.81 5.78
CA LEU A 186 -9.93 -1.94 6.61
C LEU A 186 -11.14 -2.58 7.30
N LEU A 187 -11.33 -3.88 7.10
CA LEU A 187 -12.20 -4.73 7.93
C LEU A 187 -11.32 -5.51 8.92
N SER A 188 -11.48 -5.24 10.22
CA SER A 188 -10.73 -5.95 11.24
C SER A 188 -11.41 -5.95 12.61
N ARG A 189 -11.20 -7.04 13.35
CA ARG A 189 -11.46 -7.14 14.80
C ARG A 189 -10.20 -6.90 15.64
N ARG A 190 -9.02 -6.90 15.04
CA ARG A 190 -7.72 -6.71 15.71
C ARG A 190 -7.47 -5.21 15.87
N ARG A 191 -7.51 -4.75 17.13
CA ARG A 191 -7.26 -3.34 17.49
C ARG A 191 -5.92 -2.82 16.96
N GLU A 192 -4.89 -3.66 16.95
CA GLU A 192 -3.58 -3.33 16.39
C GLU A 192 -3.66 -2.94 14.92
N MET A 193 -4.34 -3.74 14.08
CA MET A 193 -4.52 -3.43 12.66
C MET A 193 -5.28 -2.11 12.48
N GLN A 194 -6.31 -1.88 13.28
CA GLN A 194 -7.05 -0.62 13.25
C GLN A 194 -6.14 0.58 13.58
N GLN A 195 -5.24 0.47 14.57
CA GLN A 195 -4.31 1.54 14.92
C GLN A 195 -3.25 1.78 13.84
N VAL A 196 -2.77 0.71 13.20
CA VAL A 196 -1.71 0.77 12.20
C VAL A 196 -2.22 1.38 10.89
N PHE A 197 -3.35 0.89 10.39
CA PHE A 197 -3.84 1.21 9.05
C PHE A 197 -4.91 2.30 8.99
N SER A 198 -5.55 2.66 10.10
CA SER A 198 -6.46 3.83 10.09
C SER A 198 -5.62 5.10 9.92
N GLY A 199 -5.84 5.79 8.80
CA GLY A 199 -5.19 7.08 8.52
C GLY A 199 -5.69 8.19 9.43
N LYS A 200 -5.08 9.38 9.32
CA LYS A 200 -5.60 10.56 10.00
C LYS A 200 -6.99 10.89 9.48
N GLY A 201 -7.93 11.13 10.39
CA GLY A 201 -9.33 11.42 10.03
C GLY A 201 -10.10 10.20 9.51
N ALA A 202 -9.62 8.98 9.77
CA ALA A 202 -10.33 7.77 9.41
C ALA A 202 -11.74 7.73 10.03
N GLU A 203 -12.72 7.32 9.23
CA GLU A 203 -14.08 7.09 9.68
C GLU A 203 -14.23 5.61 10.04
N THR A 204 -14.59 5.31 11.29
CA THR A 204 -14.71 3.93 11.77
C THR A 204 -16.13 3.59 12.14
N TYR A 205 -16.58 2.44 11.62
CA TYR A 205 -17.93 1.94 11.69
C TYR A 205 -17.99 0.60 12.44
N LEU A 206 -19.08 0.38 13.17
CA LEU A 206 -19.37 -0.88 13.84
C LEU A 206 -19.94 -1.89 12.84
N ALA A 207 -19.29 -3.05 12.73
CA ALA A 207 -19.66 -4.11 11.79
C ALA A 207 -20.19 -5.38 12.46
N GLY A 208 -20.49 -5.32 13.77
CA GLY A 208 -21.03 -6.44 14.55
C GLY A 208 -19.96 -7.34 15.20
N GLU A 209 -20.29 -7.95 16.33
CA GLU A 209 -19.46 -8.93 17.07
C GLU A 209 -17.97 -8.55 17.24
N GLY A 210 -17.69 -7.26 17.44
CA GLY A 210 -16.33 -6.72 17.62
C GLY A 210 -15.58 -6.40 16.32
N TRP A 211 -16.17 -6.67 15.15
CA TRP A 211 -15.65 -6.21 13.87
C TRP A 211 -15.89 -4.71 13.67
N THR A 212 -14.93 -4.08 13.01
CA THR A 212 -15.02 -2.69 12.60
C THR A 212 -14.59 -2.54 11.15
N VAL A 213 -15.22 -1.60 10.45
CA VAL A 213 -14.81 -1.16 9.12
C VAL A 213 -14.30 0.27 9.26
N SER A 214 -13.05 0.54 8.90
CA SER A 214 -12.51 1.89 8.84
C SER A 214 -12.22 2.30 7.41
N GLN A 215 -12.53 3.56 7.08
CA GLN A 215 -12.26 4.16 5.78
C GLN A 215 -11.34 5.36 5.97
N SER A 216 -10.25 5.37 5.22
CA SER A 216 -9.23 6.42 5.27
C SER A 216 -8.90 6.89 3.85
N THR A 217 -8.54 8.16 3.69
CA THR A 217 -8.10 8.74 2.41
C THR A 217 -6.72 9.35 2.61
N ILE A 218 -5.77 9.04 1.72
CA ILE A 218 -4.44 9.67 1.77
C ILE A 218 -4.44 10.95 0.95
N SER A 219 -4.08 12.08 1.55
CA SER A 219 -3.90 13.32 0.80
C SER A 219 -2.62 13.27 -0.05
N ALA A 220 -2.55 14.10 -1.09
CA ALA A 220 -1.33 14.22 -1.89
C ALA A 220 -0.10 14.63 -1.06
N ALA A 221 -0.29 15.55 -0.11
CA ALA A 221 0.79 16.01 0.77
C ALA A 221 1.28 14.91 1.72
N GLU A 222 0.36 14.10 2.29
CA GLU A 222 0.74 12.95 3.11
C GLU A 222 1.47 11.90 2.28
N HIS A 223 1.03 11.65 1.05
CA HIS A 223 1.70 10.72 0.14
C HIS A 223 3.14 11.16 -0.17
N GLU A 224 3.33 12.44 -0.49
CA GLU A 224 4.66 13.02 -0.74
C GLU A 224 5.56 12.96 0.49
N ALA A 225 5.03 13.29 1.67
CA ALA A 225 5.77 13.19 2.92
C ALA A 225 6.21 11.75 3.21
N MET A 226 5.30 10.78 3.09
CA MET A 226 5.63 9.37 3.28
C MET A 226 6.68 8.88 2.28
N ALA A 227 6.60 9.29 1.02
CA ALA A 227 7.57 8.89 0.00
C ALA A 227 8.97 9.47 0.29
N ALA A 228 9.03 10.72 0.77
CA ALA A 228 10.27 11.35 1.20
C ALA A 228 10.87 10.65 2.43
N ASP A 229 10.05 10.35 3.44
CA ASP A 229 10.49 9.63 4.64
C ASP A 229 11.05 8.23 4.29
N THR A 230 10.40 7.49 3.39
CA THR A 230 10.90 6.18 2.93
C THR A 230 12.21 6.30 2.16
N TRP A 231 12.36 7.33 1.33
CA TRP A 231 13.62 7.60 0.62
C TRP A 231 14.74 7.92 1.61
N ASP A 232 14.50 8.82 2.56
CA ASP A 232 15.47 9.18 3.59
C ASP A 232 15.84 7.97 4.45
N SER A 233 14.88 7.11 4.77
CA SER A 233 15.15 5.86 5.48
C SER A 233 16.02 4.91 4.65
N ALA A 234 15.74 4.75 3.35
CA ALA A 234 16.54 3.91 2.47
C ALA A 234 17.97 4.46 2.33
N VAL A 235 18.12 5.78 2.22
CA VAL A 235 19.43 6.46 2.20
C VAL A 235 20.21 6.13 3.47
N LYS A 236 19.59 6.25 4.65
CA LYS A 236 20.22 5.92 5.94
C LYS A 236 20.64 4.46 6.04
N THR A 237 19.80 3.52 5.57
CA THR A 237 20.17 2.09 5.55
C THR A 237 21.37 1.84 4.65
N ILE A 238 21.37 2.37 3.43
CA ILE A 238 22.50 2.21 2.49
C ILE A 238 23.78 2.88 3.02
N GLN A 239 23.65 4.05 3.65
CA GLN A 239 24.74 4.76 4.31
C GLN A 239 25.35 3.91 5.44
N GLN A 240 24.51 3.29 6.26
CA GLN A 240 24.94 2.40 7.34
C GLN A 240 25.66 1.15 6.81
N GLU A 241 25.15 0.51 5.75
CA GLU A 241 25.82 -0.62 5.10
C GLU A 241 27.22 -0.21 4.58
N ALA A 242 27.34 0.96 3.94
CA ALA A 242 28.63 1.49 3.51
C ALA A 242 29.61 1.68 4.69
N ILE A 243 29.14 2.30 5.78
CA ILE A 243 29.92 2.51 7.01
C ILE A 243 30.42 1.18 7.57
N GLU A 244 29.57 0.16 7.65
CA GLU A 244 29.93 -1.15 8.18
C GLU A 244 31.02 -1.84 7.37
N ARG A 245 30.95 -1.77 6.04
CA ARG A 245 31.98 -2.35 5.16
C ARG A 245 33.31 -1.62 5.31
N ILE A 246 33.28 -0.28 5.37
CA ILE A 246 34.48 0.51 5.60
C ILE A 246 35.10 0.16 6.96
N GLN A 247 34.30 0.11 8.03
CA GLN A 247 34.77 -0.25 9.37
C GLN A 247 35.31 -1.69 9.45
N LEU A 248 34.72 -2.63 8.70
CA LEU A 248 35.22 -3.99 8.62
C LEU A 248 36.62 -4.02 7.99
N VAL A 249 36.79 -3.37 6.84
CA VAL A 249 38.10 -3.28 6.17
C VAL A 249 39.13 -2.56 7.04
N GLN A 250 38.75 -1.48 7.73
CA GLN A 250 39.62 -0.74 8.65
C GLN A 250 40.16 -1.60 9.80
N ARG A 251 39.34 -2.53 10.31
CA ARG A 251 39.74 -3.45 11.38
C ARG A 251 40.63 -4.56 10.83
N GLU A 252 40.17 -5.25 9.79
CA GLU A 252 40.81 -6.45 9.28
C GLU A 252 42.13 -6.18 8.56
N VAL A 253 42.34 -5.00 7.96
CA VAL A 253 43.59 -4.68 7.24
C VAL A 253 44.83 -4.67 8.14
N THR A 254 44.64 -4.55 9.46
CA THR A 254 45.73 -4.59 10.45
C THR A 254 46.08 -5.99 10.93
N VAL A 255 45.28 -6.99 10.57
CA VAL A 255 45.46 -8.38 11.00
C VAL A 255 46.56 -9.03 10.15
N GLU A 256 47.49 -9.70 10.80
CA GLU A 256 48.55 -10.45 10.11
C GLU A 256 47.92 -11.59 9.28
N GLY A 257 48.20 -11.63 7.97
CA GLY A 257 47.62 -12.61 7.05
C GLY A 257 46.23 -12.25 6.53
N ALA A 258 45.79 -10.99 6.65
CA ALA A 258 44.53 -10.52 6.09
C ALA A 258 44.38 -10.84 4.59
N ASP A 259 43.19 -11.31 4.21
CA ASP A 259 42.84 -11.57 2.81
C ASP A 259 42.53 -10.24 2.10
N ILE A 260 43.56 -9.64 1.49
CA ILE A 260 43.45 -8.35 0.83
C ILE A 260 42.48 -8.36 -0.35
N ASP A 261 42.25 -9.52 -0.98
CA ASP A 261 41.32 -9.63 -2.10
C ASP A 261 39.87 -9.55 -1.61
N ALA A 262 39.57 -10.19 -0.48
CA ALA A 262 38.27 -10.04 0.20
C ALA A 262 38.05 -8.60 0.70
N LEU A 263 39.09 -7.95 1.24
CA LEU A 263 38.99 -6.55 1.68
C LEU A 263 38.74 -5.58 0.52
N LEU A 264 39.33 -5.84 -0.66
CA LEU A 264 39.05 -5.06 -1.87
C LEU A 264 37.61 -5.24 -2.34
N GLN A 265 37.04 -6.44 -2.25
CA GLN A 265 35.64 -6.67 -2.57
C GLN A 265 34.71 -5.87 -1.64
N LEU A 266 34.98 -5.87 -0.33
CA LEU A 266 34.23 -5.06 0.63
C LEU A 266 34.34 -3.56 0.33
N ALA A 267 35.52 -3.10 -0.13
CA ALA A 267 35.71 -1.71 -0.54
C ALA A 267 34.92 -1.37 -1.82
N ASP A 268 34.82 -2.30 -2.77
CA ASP A 268 33.98 -2.15 -3.97
C ASP A 268 32.49 -2.05 -3.62
N GLU A 269 32.01 -2.91 -2.71
CA GLU A 269 30.62 -2.88 -2.22
C GLU A 269 30.31 -1.56 -1.51
N ALA A 270 31.22 -1.08 -0.64
CA ALA A 270 31.07 0.21 0.02
C ALA A 270 31.01 1.37 -0.98
N GLU A 271 31.87 1.38 -2.00
CA GLU A 271 31.85 2.40 -3.06
C GLU A 271 30.50 2.39 -3.80
N GLN A 272 29.96 1.21 -4.12
CA GLN A 272 28.66 1.08 -4.78
C GLN A 272 27.52 1.65 -3.92
N PHE A 273 27.51 1.34 -2.62
CA PHE A 273 26.54 1.90 -1.70
C PHE A 273 26.63 3.43 -1.63
N VAL A 274 27.84 3.99 -1.51
CA VAL A 274 28.06 5.44 -1.54
C VAL A 274 27.53 6.06 -2.84
N LEU A 275 27.78 5.43 -3.98
CA LEU A 275 27.32 5.93 -5.28
C LEU A 275 25.79 5.92 -5.42
N LEU A 276 25.11 4.91 -4.85
CA LEU A 276 23.65 4.80 -4.86
C LEU A 276 22.98 5.98 -4.15
N ILE A 277 23.59 6.49 -3.09
CA ILE A 277 23.05 7.60 -2.28
C ILE A 277 23.77 8.94 -2.49
N TYR A 278 24.73 9.02 -3.43
CA TYR A 278 25.60 10.19 -3.57
C TYR A 278 24.84 11.51 -3.74
N ALA A 279 23.74 11.50 -4.50
CA ALA A 279 22.90 12.69 -4.70
C ALA A 279 22.16 13.16 -3.44
N SER A 280 22.04 12.28 -2.45
CA SER A 280 21.40 12.53 -1.16
C SER A 280 22.39 12.89 -0.05
N LEU A 281 23.71 12.72 -0.29
CA LEU A 281 24.74 13.05 0.69
C LEU A 281 25.05 14.55 0.67
N PRO A 282 25.24 15.20 1.84
CA PRO A 282 25.55 16.63 1.91
C PRO A 282 26.98 16.98 1.44
N SER A 283 27.90 16.01 1.47
CA SER A 283 29.30 16.19 1.08
C SER A 283 29.54 15.73 -0.36
N LEU A 284 30.07 16.63 -1.18
CA LEU A 284 30.47 16.32 -2.56
C LEU A 284 31.78 15.52 -2.63
N GLU A 285 32.55 15.47 -1.54
CA GLU A 285 33.88 14.86 -1.47
C GLU A 285 33.84 13.35 -1.22
N VAL A 286 32.70 12.81 -0.75
CA VAL A 286 32.57 11.39 -0.36
C VAL A 286 32.98 10.44 -1.48
N LYS A 287 32.61 10.74 -2.73
CA LYS A 287 33.01 9.94 -3.90
C LYS A 287 34.53 9.95 -4.12
N TYR A 288 35.17 11.11 -3.92
CA TYR A 288 36.61 11.23 -4.04
C TYR A 288 37.32 10.43 -2.94
N LEU A 289 36.84 10.54 -1.70
CA LEU A 289 37.40 9.82 -0.56
C LEU A 289 37.22 8.30 -0.67
N ALA A 290 36.08 7.83 -1.19
CA ALA A 290 35.85 6.41 -1.46
C ALA A 290 36.87 5.86 -2.48
N ASN A 291 37.13 6.61 -3.56
CA ASN A 291 38.13 6.27 -4.56
C ASN A 291 39.55 6.26 -3.99
N GLU A 292 39.93 7.28 -3.22
CA GLU A 292 41.26 7.37 -2.60
C GLU A 292 41.49 6.24 -1.59
N TRP A 293 40.48 5.92 -0.79
CA TRP A 293 40.53 4.82 0.16
C TRP A 293 40.71 3.46 -0.54
N LYS A 294 39.90 3.17 -1.56
CA LYS A 294 40.04 1.96 -2.37
C LYS A 294 41.38 1.90 -3.11
N ARG A 295 41.87 3.03 -3.61
CA ARG A 295 43.20 3.13 -4.23
C ARG A 295 44.31 2.81 -3.25
N ALA A 296 44.22 3.27 -2.00
CA ALA A 296 45.19 2.93 -0.96
C ALA A 296 45.23 1.41 -0.69
N LEU A 297 44.08 0.72 -0.72
CA LEU A 297 44.00 -0.74 -0.63
C LEU A 297 44.66 -1.44 -1.84
N LEU A 298 44.42 -0.93 -3.06
CA LEU A 298 45.05 -1.46 -4.27
C LEU A 298 46.58 -1.27 -4.24
N ASP A 299 47.05 -0.08 -3.87
CA ASP A 299 48.48 0.21 -3.75
C ASP A 299 49.14 -0.73 -2.73
N TYR A 300 48.46 -1.01 -1.61
CA TYR A 300 48.93 -1.95 -0.59
C TYR A 300 48.99 -3.39 -1.11
N ARG A 301 47.96 -3.85 -1.83
CA ARG A 301 47.97 -5.17 -2.50
C ARG A 301 49.15 -5.31 -3.46
N LEU A 302 49.51 -4.25 -4.17
CA LEU A 302 50.64 -4.23 -5.12
C LEU A 302 52.01 -4.10 -4.44
N GLY A 303 52.06 -3.97 -3.11
CA GLY A 303 53.30 -3.82 -2.34
C GLY A 303 53.90 -2.41 -2.39
N TRP A 304 53.14 -1.41 -2.85
CA TRP A 304 53.57 -0.01 -2.95
C TRP A 304 52.94 0.91 -1.89
N GLY A 305 51.86 0.44 -1.25
CA GLY A 305 51.11 1.17 -0.23
C GLY A 305 51.51 0.81 1.21
N GLN A 306 50.92 1.53 2.16
CA GLN A 306 51.07 1.31 3.60
C GLN A 306 49.70 1.26 4.28
N VAL A 307 49.57 0.42 5.32
CA VAL A 307 48.34 0.28 6.10
C VAL A 307 47.89 1.63 6.68
N ASP A 308 48.82 2.45 7.16
CA ASP A 308 48.52 3.79 7.68
C ASP A 308 47.75 4.67 6.70
N LYS A 309 48.05 4.57 5.40
CA LYS A 309 47.36 5.33 4.36
C LYS A 309 45.92 4.83 4.16
N ILE A 310 45.71 3.52 4.17
CA ILE A 310 44.36 2.92 4.14
C ILE A 310 43.56 3.41 5.35
N GLN A 311 44.19 3.44 6.53
CA GLN A 311 43.54 3.89 7.75
C GLN A 311 43.15 5.36 7.73
N GLN A 312 44.08 6.22 7.32
CA GLN A 312 43.82 7.66 7.18
C GLN A 312 42.69 7.94 6.19
N SER A 313 42.75 7.35 4.99
CA SER A 313 41.74 7.56 3.94
C SER A 313 40.36 7.05 4.36
N GLY A 314 40.29 5.87 5.01
CA GLY A 314 38.99 5.34 5.44
C GLY A 314 38.41 6.04 6.66
N ASN A 315 39.23 6.54 7.59
CA ASN A 315 38.75 7.40 8.68
C ASN A 315 38.20 8.74 8.15
N ALA A 316 38.84 9.32 7.14
CA ALA A 316 38.33 10.53 6.48
C ALA A 316 36.99 10.26 5.78
N LEU A 317 36.87 9.13 5.07
CA LEU A 317 35.62 8.73 4.44
C LEU A 317 34.50 8.46 5.46
N LEU A 318 34.80 7.78 6.57
CA LEU A 318 33.85 7.55 7.65
C LEU A 318 33.35 8.85 8.27
N LEU A 319 34.25 9.82 8.48
CA LEU A 319 33.88 11.12 9.05
C LEU A 319 32.88 11.85 8.14
N GLU A 320 33.14 11.90 6.84
CA GLU A 320 32.21 12.52 5.89
C GLU A 320 30.88 11.77 5.77
N LEU A 321 30.90 10.43 5.88
CA LEU A 321 29.68 9.62 5.91
C LEU A 321 28.91 9.71 7.23
N GLN A 322 29.52 10.15 8.34
CA GLN A 322 28.87 10.28 9.65
C GLN A 322 28.36 11.69 9.94
N ILE A 323 28.85 12.70 9.20
CA ILE A 323 28.34 14.08 9.24
C ILE A 323 26.99 14.21 8.50
N ALA A 324 26.63 13.20 7.70
CA ALA A 324 25.44 13.16 6.85
C ALA A 324 24.18 12.64 7.55
#